data_AF-A0A1Q8CRY5-F1
#
_entry.id   AF-A0A1Q8CRY5-F1
#
_cell.length_a   1.000
_cell.length_b   1.000
_cell.length_c   1.000
_cell.angle_alpha   90.00
_cell.angle_beta   90.00
_cell.angle_gamma   90.00
#
_symmetry.space_group_name_H-M   'P 1'
#
loop_
_entity.id
_entity.type
_entity.pdbx_description
1 polymer ?
#
loop_
_entity_poly.entity_id
_entity_poly.type
_entity_poly.pdbx_seq_one_letter_code
_entity_poly.pdbx_strand_id
1 'polypeptide(L)' 'MVDVQWWLSGYDNRVHAFGCAGAGREFGEALCEHSVPNDKITCTDVGERCLACLLIYGDMLADTHGDAVWRAS' A
#
# COMPACT_ATOMS: atom_id res chain seq x y z
N MET A 1 -1.92 14.11 1.29
CA MET A 1 -2.69 12.87 1.38
C MET A 1 -1.79 11.77 0.86
N VAL A 2 -1.62 10.71 1.64
CA VAL A 2 -0.80 9.56 1.24
C VAL A 2 -1.63 8.79 0.21
N ASP A 3 -1.36 9.03 -1.07
CA ASP A 3 -2.10 8.43 -2.17
C ASP A 3 -1.41 7.14 -2.60
N VAL A 4 -2.10 6.02 -2.39
CA VAL A 4 -1.60 4.68 -2.69
C VAL A 4 -2.69 3.88 -3.39
N GLN A 5 -2.27 3.02 -4.30
CA GLN A 5 -3.16 2.10 -4.98
C GLN A 5 -3.04 0.71 -4.35
N TRP A 6 -4.18 0.13 -3.98
CA TRP A 6 -4.24 -1.22 -3.40
C TRP A 6 -4.46 -2.25 -4.50
N TRP A 7 -3.43 -3.00 -4.84
CA TRP A 7 -3.49 -4.02 -5.90
C TRP A 7 -2.94 -5.37 -5.45
N LEU A 8 -3.46 -6.44 -6.06
CA LEU A 8 -3.07 -7.80 -5.77
C LEU A 8 -1.75 -8.15 -6.46
N SER A 9 -0.78 -8.65 -5.68
CA SER A 9 0.46 -9.22 -6.18
C SER A 9 0.28 -10.71 -6.49
N GLY A 10 0.66 -11.14 -7.69
CA GLY A 10 0.70 -12.55 -8.07
C GLY A 10 1.86 -13.35 -7.44
N TYR A 11 2.77 -12.72 -6.68
CA TYR A 11 3.86 -13.46 -6.02
C TYR A 11 3.43 -14.14 -4.73
N ASP A 12 2.66 -13.42 -3.91
CA ASP A 12 2.23 -13.88 -2.60
C ASP A 12 0.70 -13.91 -2.45
N ASN A 13 -0.03 -13.57 -3.51
CA ASN A 13 -1.50 -13.47 -3.54
C ASN A 13 -2.06 -12.55 -2.46
N ARG A 14 -1.34 -11.47 -2.15
CA ARG A 14 -1.76 -10.44 -1.19
C ARG A 14 -1.93 -9.09 -1.86
N VAL A 15 -2.81 -8.28 -1.28
CA VAL A 15 -3.07 -6.91 -1.71
C VAL A 15 -2.07 -5.98 -1.02
N HIS A 16 -1.27 -5.27 -1.81
CA HIS A 16 -0.23 -4.36 -1.34
C HIS A 16 -0.59 -2.92 -1.69
N ALA A 17 -0.09 -1.97 -0.90
CA ALA A 17 -0.22 -0.54 -1.18
C ALA A 17 0.95 -0.10 -2.07
N PHE A 18 0.71 0.15 -3.34
CA PHE A 18 1.70 0.65 -4.28
C PHE A 18 1.71 2.18 -4.29
N GLY A 19 2.90 2.77 -4.21
CA GLY A 19 3.06 4.22 -4.28
C GLY A 19 2.85 4.75 -5.71
N CYS A 20 2.32 5.97 -5.83
CA CYS A 20 2.14 6.65 -7.13
C CYS A 20 3.47 7.06 -7.83
N ALA A 21 4.64 6.74 -7.26
CA ALA A 21 5.93 7.16 -7.77
C ALA A 21 6.38 6.34 -8.99
N GLY A 22 5.82 6.66 -10.16
CA GLY A 22 6.47 6.40 -11.45
C GLY A 22 5.75 5.42 -12.36
N ALA A 23 4.73 5.92 -13.06
CA ALA A 23 4.32 5.35 -14.33
C ALA A 23 5.55 5.33 -15.26
N GLY A 24 6.13 4.14 -15.50
CA GLY A 24 7.35 3.97 -16.30
C GLY A 24 8.38 2.97 -15.74
N ARG A 25 8.22 2.49 -14.49
CA ARG A 25 9.05 1.39 -13.96
C ARG A 25 8.51 0.04 -14.42
N GLU A 26 9.39 -0.93 -14.67
CA GLU A 26 9.01 -2.32 -15.00
C GLU A 26 8.36 -3.06 -13.80
N PHE A 27 8.51 -2.49 -12.61
CA PHE A 27 8.03 -3.03 -11.34
C PHE A 27 7.19 -1.98 -10.60
N GLY A 28 6.12 -2.43 -9.95
CA GLY A 28 5.44 -1.69 -8.90
C GLY A 28 6.14 -1.90 -7.56
N GLU A 29 6.42 -0.81 -6.87
CA GLU A 29 7.02 -0.79 -5.53
C GLU A 29 5.93 -0.54 -4.50
N ALA A 30 5.73 -1.51 -3.60
CA ALA A 30 4.82 -1.36 -2.48
C ALA A 30 5.40 -0.41 -1.41
N LEU A 31 4.60 -0.01 -0.43
CA LEU A 31 5.09 0.72 0.75
C LEU A 31 6.01 -0.15 1.61
N CYS A 32 5.79 -1.46 1.62
CA CYS A 32 6.76 -2.41 2.17
C CYS A 32 7.88 -2.66 1.14
N GLU A 33 8.92 -3.40 1.52
CA GLU A 33 10.06 -3.74 0.62
C GLU A 33 9.69 -4.70 -0.53
N HIS A 34 8.40 -4.94 -0.78
CA HIS A 34 7.91 -5.85 -1.82
C HIS A 34 7.84 -5.15 -3.17
N SER A 35 8.54 -5.70 -4.16
CA SER A 35 8.54 -5.22 -5.55
C SER A 35 7.99 -6.29 -6.48
N VAL A 36 7.07 -5.91 -7.37
CA VAL A 36 6.34 -6.84 -8.23
C VAL A 36 6.43 -6.37 -9.68
N PRO A 37 6.84 -7.22 -10.64
CA PRO A 37 6.71 -6.92 -12.06
C PRO A 37 5.28 -6.49 -12.40
N ASN A 38 5.11 -5.47 -13.25
CA ASN A 38 3.78 -4.95 -13.55
C ASN A 38 2.85 -6.00 -14.19
N ASP A 39 3.39 -6.96 -14.95
CA ASP A 39 2.63 -8.06 -15.55
C ASP A 39 2.10 -9.08 -14.53
N LYS A 40 2.58 -9.02 -13.29
CA LYS A 40 2.12 -9.83 -12.15
C LYS A 40 1.27 -9.05 -11.16
N ILE A 41 0.93 -7.79 -11.46
CA ILE A 41 0.01 -6.98 -10.67
C ILE A 41 -1.38 -7.11 -11.29
N THR A 42 -2.36 -7.48 -10.46
CA THR A 42 -3.78 -7.39 -10.84
C THR A 42 -4.38 -6.17 -10.17
N CYS A 43 -4.96 -5.26 -10.96
CA CYS A 43 -5.58 -4.03 -10.47
C CYS A 43 -6.91 -4.29 -9.73
N THR A 44 -6.84 -4.99 -8.60
CA THR A 44 -7.95 -5.33 -7.71
C THR A 44 -7.49 -5.27 -6.27
N ASP A 45 -8.35 -4.80 -5.37
CA ASP A 45 -8.13 -4.76 -3.93
C ASP A 45 -8.78 -5.93 -3.19
N VAL A 46 -9.28 -6.93 -3.93
CA VAL A 46 -9.91 -8.13 -3.38
C VAL A 46 -8.84 -9.12 -2.94
N GLY A 47 -8.85 -9.49 -1.66
CA GLY A 47 -7.95 -10.50 -1.09
C GLY A 47 -7.47 -10.15 0.32
N GLU A 48 -6.55 -10.97 0.85
CA GLU A 48 -5.85 -10.66 2.09
C GLU A 48 -4.92 -9.46 1.87
N ARG A 49 -5.02 -8.43 2.72
CA ARG A 49 -4.10 -7.30 2.67
C ARG A 49 -2.79 -7.63 3.35
N CYS A 50 -1.69 -7.15 2.77
CA CYS A 50 -0.38 -7.24 3.40
C CYS A 50 -0.37 -6.45 4.71
N LEU A 51 -0.11 -7.14 5.83
CA LEU A 51 -0.08 -6.54 7.16
C LEU A 51 0.95 -5.41 7.27
N ALA A 52 2.14 -5.58 6.69
CA ALA A 52 3.17 -4.55 6.70
C ALA A 52 2.68 -3.26 5.99
N CYS A 53 2.05 -3.40 4.82
CA CYS A 53 1.47 -2.26 4.10
C CYS A 53 0.38 -1.56 4.92
N LEU A 54 -0.47 -2.31 5.64
CA LEU A 54 -1.50 -1.75 6.50
C LEU A 54 -0.91 -0.92 7.65
N LEU A 55 0.12 -1.45 8.33
CA LEU A 55 0.76 -0.76 9.45
C LEU A 55 1.48 0.50 8.99
N ILE A 56 2.25 0.42 7.91
CA ILE A 56 2.99 1.56 7.34
C ILE A 56 2.00 2.65 6.89
N TYR A 57 0.95 2.28 6.16
CA TYR A 57 -0.06 3.25 5.73
C TYR A 57 -0.80 3.89 6.91
N GLY A 58 -1.13 3.09 7.94
CA GLY A 58 -1.75 3.59 9.17
C GLY A 58 -0.89 4.60 9.91
N ASP A 59 0.43 4.36 10.00
CA ASP A 59 1.40 5.28 10.58
C ASP A 59 1.46 6.60 9.79
N MET A 60 1.52 6.53 8.45
CA MET A 60 1.50 7.73 7.60
C MET A 60 0.19 8.53 7.72
N LEU A 61 -0.96 7.85 7.90
CA LEU A 61 -2.23 8.53 8.18
C LEU A 61 -2.20 9.20 9.55
N ALA A 62 -1.64 8.55 10.56
CA ALA A 62 -1.47 9.13 11.89
C ALA A 62 -0.56 10.36 11.85
N ASP A 63 0.54 10.34 11.11
CA ASP A 63 1.38 11.53 10.92
C ASP A 63 0.65 12.67 10.19
N THR A 64 -0.20 12.32 9.20
CA THR A 64 -0.92 13.31 8.40
C THR A 64 -2.10 13.93 9.16
N HIS A 65 -2.76 13.19 10.05
CA HIS A 65 -4.04 13.54 10.66
C HIS A 65 -4.06 13.52 12.20
N GLY A 66 -2.93 13.16 12.84
CA GLY A 66 -2.83 12.78 14.25
C GLY A 66 -3.03 13.91 15.27
N ASP A 67 -3.07 15.17 14.84
CA ASP A 67 -3.46 16.28 15.71
C ASP A 67 -4.96 16.26 16.05
N ALA A 68 -5.77 15.42 15.38
CA ALA A 68 -7.19 15.26 15.67
C ALA A 68 -7.46 14.10 16.66
N VAL A 69 -7.39 14.40 17.95
CA VAL A 69 -8.36 13.91 18.97
C VAL A 69 -8.62 12.38 18.99
N TRP A 70 -7.60 11.52 19.04
CA TRP A 70 -7.82 10.10 19.40
C TRP A 70 -7.63 9.81 20.90
N ARG A 71 -7.31 10.84 21.72
CA ARG A 71 -7.33 10.70 23.18
C ARG A 71 -8.76 10.44 23.65
N ALA A 72 -8.99 9.17 24.00
CA ALA A 72 -10.08 8.60 24.79
C ALA A 72 -11.07 9.62 25.40
N SER A 73 -12.33 9.54 24.95
CA SER A 73 -13.49 9.81 25.80
C SER A 73 -14.03 8.49 26.36
#